data_AF-A0A8J7LRN5-F1
#
_entry.id   AF-A0A8J7LRN5-F1
#
_cell.length_a   1.000
_cell.length_b   1.000
_cell.length_c   1.000
_cell.angle_alpha   90.00
_cell.angle_beta   90.00
_cell.angle_gamma   90.00
#
_symmetry.space_group_name_H-M   'P 1'
#
loop_
_entity.id
_entity.type
_entity.pdbx_description
1 polymer ?
#
loop_
_entity_poly.entity_id
_entity_poly.type
_entity_poly.pdbx_seq_one_letter_code
_entity_poly.pdbx_strand_id
1 'polypeptide(L)' 'MAHSKPELTVFWYIDKHYIGSTNDIHEMAVKPRKGEHLITVVDELGNEAKRHITISE' A
#
# COMPACT_ATOMS: atom_id res chain seq x y z
N MET A 1 24.07 16.45 -0.18
CA MET A 1 23.73 15.25 0.62
C MET A 1 22.23 15.16 0.65
N ALA A 2 21.64 14.44 -0.30
CA ALA A 2 20.21 14.16 -0.28
C ALA A 2 19.97 13.35 1.00
N HIS A 3 19.28 13.95 1.95
CA HIS A 3 18.93 13.35 3.21
C HIS A 3 17.91 12.26 2.87
N SER A 4 18.38 11.06 2.50
CA SER A 4 17.56 9.87 2.35
C SER A 4 16.98 9.61 3.73
N LYS A 5 15.76 10.08 3.94
CA LYS A 5 14.99 9.80 5.14
C LYS A 5 14.97 8.27 5.33
N PRO A 6 14.94 7.78 6.58
CA PRO A 6 14.76 6.36 6.80
C PRO A 6 13.57 5.89 5.98
N GLU A 7 13.83 4.93 5.11
CA GLU A 7 12.83 4.13 4.43
C GLU A 7 11.85 3.57 5.47
N LEU A 8 10.74 4.27 5.70
CA LEU A 8 9.71 3.77 6.60
C LEU A 8 9.05 2.57 5.95
N THR A 9 8.93 1.47 6.70
CA THR A 9 8.14 0.35 6.22
C THR A 9 6.69 0.81 6.07
N VAL A 10 6.08 0.48 4.94
CA VAL A 10 4.62 0.60 4.78
C VAL A 10 3.98 -0.76 4.63
N PHE A 11 2.80 -0.90 5.22
CA PHE A 11 1.98 -2.09 5.22
C PHE A 11 0.81 -1.88 4.27
N TRP A 12 0.64 -2.80 3.34
CA TRP A 12 -0.37 -2.73 2.30
C TRP A 12 -1.54 -3.65 2.64
N TYR A 13 -2.74 -3.13 2.42
CA TYR A 13 -3.99 -3.85 2.61
C TYR A 13 -4.89 -3.65 1.39
N ILE A 14 -5.61 -4.71 1.00
CA ILE A 14 -6.70 -4.66 0.02
C ILE A 14 -7.96 -5.17 0.71
N ASP A 15 -9.03 -4.39 0.72
CA ASP A 15 -10.30 -4.74 1.38
C ASP A 15 -10.12 -5.21 2.82
N LYS A 16 -9.22 -4.52 3.55
CA LYS A 16 -8.84 -4.85 4.94
C LYS A 16 -8.04 -6.15 5.10
N HIS A 17 -7.64 -6.82 4.02
CA HIS A 17 -6.71 -7.94 4.06
C HIS A 17 -5.29 -7.45 3.88
N TYR A 18 -4.41 -7.81 4.81
CA TYR A 18 -2.98 -7.56 4.68
C TYR A 18 -2.41 -8.37 3.51
N ILE A 19 -1.69 -7.71 2.61
CA ILE A 19 -1.09 -8.32 1.42
C ILE A 19 0.44 -8.32 1.45
N GLY A 20 1.06 -7.48 2.28
CA GLY A 20 2.51 -7.42 2.44
C GLY A 20 2.99 -6.06 2.91
N SER A 21 4.32 -5.91 3.02
CA SER A 21 4.96 -4.64 3.32
C SER A 21 6.09 -4.36 2.33
N THR A 22 6.38 -3.08 2.11
CA THR A 22 7.50 -2.62 1.29
C THR A 22 8.39 -1.70 2.11
N ASN A 23 9.69 -1.78 1.85
CA ASN A 23 10.71 -0.84 2.31
C ASN A 23 11.31 -0.23 1.04
N ASP A 24 11.60 1.07 1.02
CA ASP A 24 12.26 1.77 -0.11
C ASP A 24 11.34 2.13 -1.27
N ILE A 25 11.00 1.15 -2.08
CA ILE A 25 10.17 1.36 -3.27
C ILE A 25 8.74 1.01 -2.89
N HIS A 26 7.90 2.03 -2.74
CA HIS A 26 6.49 1.92 -2.36
C HIS A 26 5.61 1.40 -3.53
N GLU A 27 6.08 0.37 -4.23
CA GLU A 27 5.33 -0.34 -5.27
C GLU A 27 5.10 -1.78 -4.84
N MET A 28 3.86 -2.24 -5.00
CA MET A 28 3.49 -3.63 -4.79
C MET A 28 2.71 -4.14 -5.99
N ALA A 29 3.24 -5.16 -6.66
CA ALA A 29 2.51 -5.85 -7.70
C ALA A 29 1.43 -6.74 -7.07
N VAL A 30 0.17 -6.40 -7.32
CA VAL A 30 -0.99 -7.13 -6.80
C VAL A 30 -1.85 -7.62 -7.95
N LYS A 31 -2.46 -8.80 -7.79
CA LYS A 31 -3.49 -9.33 -8.71
C LYS A 31 -4.85 -9.38 -8.00
N PRO A 32 -5.49 -8.22 -7.76
CA PRO A 32 -6.84 -8.19 -7.22
C PRO A 32 -7.83 -8.83 -8.19
N ARG A 33 -8.99 -9.23 -7.65
CA ARG A 33 -10.11 -9.68 -8.45
C ARG A 33 -10.74 -8.48 -9.17
N LYS A 34 -11.70 -8.74 -10.06
CA LYS A 34 -12.51 -7.69 -10.66
C LYS A 34 -13.49 -7.14 -9.62
N GLY A 35 -13.71 -5.83 -9.66
CA GLY A 35 -14.60 -5.14 -8.73
C GLY A 35 -13.98 -3.92 -8.07
N GLU A 36 -14.72 -3.36 -7.12
CA GLU A 36 -14.27 -2.26 -6.28
C GLU A 36 -13.39 -2.80 -5.16
N HIS A 37 -12.23 -2.18 -4.99
CA HIS A 37 -11.27 -2.53 -3.96
C HIS A 37 -10.82 -1.29 -3.20
N LEU A 38 -10.69 -1.42 -1.88
CA LEU A 38 -10.09 -0.40 -1.03
C LEU A 38 -8.64 -0.76 -0.74
N ILE A 39 -7.70 0.00 -1.30
CA ILE A 39 -6.30 -0.05 -0.91
C ILE A 39 -6.11 0.82 0.32
N THR A 40 -5.56 0.24 1.39
CA THR A 40 -5.09 0.98 2.57
C THR A 40 -3.59 0.77 2.72
N VAL A 41 -2.86 1.85 2.88
CA VAL A 41 -1.42 1.83 3.15
C VAL A 41 -1.22 2.46 4.52
N VAL A 42 -0.51 1.77 5.41
CA VAL A 42 -0.22 2.26 6.77
C VAL A 42 1.29 2.28 6.98
N ASP A 43 1.85 3.37 7.50
CA ASP A 43 3.27 3.44 7.85
C ASP A 43 3.55 3.06 9.30
N GLU A 44 4.82 2.88 9.67
CA GLU A 44 5.25 2.55 11.04
C GLU A 44 4.90 3.61 12.09
N LEU A 45 4.62 4.85 11.68
CA LEU A 45 4.18 5.93 12.57
C LEU A 45 2.66 5.92 12.77
N GLY A 46 1.95 5.01 12.10
CA GLY A 46 0.51 4.87 12.16
C GLY A 46 -0.27 5.80 11.23
N ASN A 47 0.39 6.52 10.30
CA ASN A 47 -0.36 7.27 9.30
C ASN A 47 -0.94 6.31 8.27
N GLU A 48 -2.17 6.58 7.85
CA GLU A 48 -2.86 5.77 6.85
C GLU A 48 -3.26 6.58 5.61
N ALA A 49 -3.11 5.97 4.43
CA ALA A 49 -3.61 6.46 3.17
C ALA A 49 -4.58 5.45 2.57
N LYS A 50 -5.73 5.91 2.09
CA LYS A 50 -6.79 5.07 1.53
C LYS A 50 -7.10 5.47 0.09
N ARG A 51 -7.24 4.48 -0.78
CA ARG A 51 -7.57 4.68 -2.19
C ARG A 51 -8.58 3.64 -2.66
N HIS A 52 -9.70 4.11 -3.18
CA HIS A 52 -10.63 3.25 -3.90
C HIS A 52 -10.13 3.07 -5.33
N ILE A 53 -10.05 1.81 -5.76
CA ILE A 53 -9.75 1.45 -7.14
C ILE A 53 -10.84 0.52 -7.65
N THR A 54 -11.09 0.57 -8.95
CA THR A 54 -12.03 -0.34 -9.62
C THR A 54 -11.24 -1.12 -10.66
N ILE A 55 -11.20 -2.44 -10.50
CA ILE A 55 -10.55 -3.35 -11.45
C ILE A 55 -11.62 -3.84 -12.43
N SER A 56 -11.54 -3.36 -13.66
CA SER A 56 -12.40 -3.77 -14.79
C SER A 56 -11.68 -4.81 -15.67
N GLU A 57 -12.44 -5.56 -16.49
CA GLU A 57 -11.88 -6.53 -17.46
C GLU A 57 -11.07 -5.90 -18.59
#